data_AF-A0A0G2EUM2-F1
#
_entry.id   AF-A0A0G2EUM2-F1
#
_cell.length_a   1.000
_cell.length_b   1.000
_cell.length_c   1.000
_cell.angle_alpha   90.00
_cell.angle_beta   90.00
_cell.angle_gamma   90.00
#
_symmetry.space_group_name_H-M   'P 1'
#
loop_
_entity.id
_entity.type
_entity.pdbx_description
1 polymer ?
#
loop_
_entity_poly.entity_id
_entity_poly.type
_entity_poly.pdbx_seq_one_letter_code
_entity_poly.pdbx_strand_id
1 'polypeptide(L)'
;MQRVPPPEDKNEASTPLAFLWVNVLGPTASYLLSVLGFTLNVLKPLFSIALAVVFVTAFLSFARYWVTTSVSTALTPVCAIPGVSFLNLPFCNYPPRADPASSASVEFDELVKAQQAFEEIISDASRYDGLPADMKRGETAIRDLRSVVRYSRLPSKSELDMEFHNFIEKAGTASWDLTRFNSRIGSAVDRMLSTNKWTLRVIDDIKDAEDGRGSVDRFLWDQLLWVLSPHRSPRERLVSQYLSHTQKVEDEITSLINQADALLGILDSLEGHLGAIHEISVRDDVSLQGKREELFLDLWTKLGGNRSNVKKLDQQIQLLKNVNLYRRTAVSHVSSTMIKLRAIAVSLEDMRERAAVPDLVGVDGDVPIVLHIENIQRGLDRLEAQRLEHQRSVDERHRRILDAAEAGDAGSGVPENRMIDAEKVR
;
A
#
# COMPACT_ATOMS: atom_id res chain seq x y z
N MET A 1 24.46 105.50 64.20
CA MET A 1 25.47 104.40 64.14
C MET A 1 24.67 103.14 63.86
N GLN A 2 24.87 102.36 62.79
CA GLN A 2 26.13 101.86 62.28
C GLN A 2 25.94 101.32 60.84
N ARG A 3 26.76 101.87 59.94
CA ARG A 3 27.33 101.37 58.66
C ARG A 3 26.54 100.36 57.80
N VAL A 4 26.08 100.87 56.66
CA VAL A 4 26.02 100.17 55.37
C VAL A 4 27.44 99.93 54.83
N PRO A 5 27.74 98.74 54.29
CA PRO A 5 28.70 98.57 53.21
C PRO A 5 28.04 97.99 51.93
N PRO A 6 28.47 98.41 50.71
CA PRO A 6 28.26 97.67 49.46
C PRO A 6 29.51 96.82 49.13
N PRO A 7 29.66 96.25 47.92
CA PRO A 7 28.84 95.30 47.15
C PRO A 7 29.60 93.95 46.98
N GLU A 8 29.00 92.89 46.41
CA GLU A 8 29.79 91.81 45.79
C GLU A 8 28.98 91.06 44.71
N ASP A 9 29.31 91.36 43.45
CA ASP A 9 28.98 90.52 42.29
C ASP A 9 29.71 89.18 42.44
N LYS A 10 28.96 88.08 42.44
CA LYS A 10 29.52 86.74 42.17
C LYS A 10 28.68 86.04 41.12
N ASN A 11 29.24 86.07 39.90
CA ASN A 11 28.97 85.09 38.86
C ASN A 11 29.07 83.68 39.45
N GLU A 12 27.96 82.97 39.54
CA GLU A 12 27.97 81.51 39.64
C GLU A 12 27.31 80.93 38.40
N ALA A 13 28.15 80.24 37.62
CA ALA A 13 27.83 79.63 36.35
C ALA A 13 26.64 78.68 36.49
N SER A 14 25.53 79.04 35.86
CA SER A 14 24.41 78.13 35.60
C SER A 14 24.93 76.94 34.80
N THR A 15 25.05 75.78 35.46
CA THR A 15 25.40 74.53 34.79
C THR A 15 24.31 74.20 33.76
N PRO A 16 24.66 73.91 32.49
CA PRO A 16 23.67 73.65 31.43
C PRO A 16 22.77 72.44 31.74
N LEU A 17 23.23 71.55 32.62
CA LEU A 17 22.48 70.41 33.15
C LEU A 17 21.29 70.80 34.04
N ALA A 18 21.43 71.81 34.90
CA ALA A 18 20.33 72.24 35.77
C ALA A 18 19.20 72.89 34.96
N PHE A 19 19.55 73.66 33.93
CA PHE A 19 18.58 74.29 33.03
C PHE A 19 17.85 73.27 32.14
N LEU A 20 18.57 72.25 31.64
CA LEU A 20 17.99 71.13 30.89
C LEU A 20 17.06 70.27 31.75
N TRP A 21 17.41 70.04 33.02
CA TRP A 21 16.58 69.28 33.95
C TRP A 21 15.27 70.00 34.27
N VAL A 22 15.33 71.31 34.56
CA VAL A 22 14.15 72.09 34.93
C VAL A 22 13.24 72.37 33.74
N ASN A 23 13.81 72.67 32.56
CA ASN A 23 13.00 73.12 31.41
C ASN A 23 12.63 72.02 30.41
N VAL A 24 13.36 70.90 30.37
CA VAL A 24 13.13 69.85 29.35
C VAL A 24 12.85 68.50 29.98
N LEU A 25 13.71 68.01 30.86
CA LEU A 25 13.62 66.64 31.40
C LEU A 25 12.51 66.47 32.44
N GLY A 26 12.33 67.41 33.36
CA GLY A 26 11.24 67.38 34.35
C GLY A 26 9.84 67.43 33.72
N PRO A 27 9.55 68.39 32.82
CA PRO A 27 8.25 68.49 32.17
C PRO A 27 7.95 67.31 31.22
N THR A 28 8.95 66.79 30.51
CA THR A 28 8.75 65.62 29.63
C THR A 28 8.54 64.34 30.42
N ALA A 29 9.25 64.15 31.53
CA ALA A 29 9.04 63.01 32.42
C ALA A 29 7.66 63.08 33.10
N SER A 30 7.22 64.25 33.54
CA SER A 30 5.87 64.42 34.14
C SER A 30 4.76 64.22 33.11
N TYR A 31 4.97 64.63 31.85
CA TYR A 31 4.05 64.37 30.75
C TYR A 31 4.01 62.88 30.37
N LEU A 32 5.16 62.20 30.31
CA LEU A 32 5.19 60.76 30.07
C LEU A 32 4.50 59.99 31.19
N LEU A 33 4.73 60.35 32.44
CA LEU A 33 4.13 59.68 33.59
C LEU A 33 2.63 59.96 33.70
N SER A 34 2.17 61.15 33.28
CA SER A 34 0.74 61.47 33.20
C SER A 34 0.05 60.75 32.04
N VAL A 35 0.68 60.60 30.88
CA VAL A 35 0.18 59.80 29.74
C VAL A 35 0.12 58.32 30.11
N LEU A 36 1.15 57.78 30.77
CA LEU A 36 1.15 56.39 31.25
C LEU A 36 0.07 56.18 32.33
N GLY A 37 -0.08 57.13 33.25
CA GLY A 37 -1.14 57.11 34.25
C GLY A 37 -2.54 57.17 33.65
N PHE A 38 -2.75 58.02 32.65
CA PHE A 38 -4.01 58.13 31.92
C PHE A 38 -4.33 56.86 31.14
N THR A 39 -3.33 56.31 30.44
CA THR A 39 -3.48 55.07 29.67
C THR A 39 -3.81 53.89 30.58
N LEU A 40 -3.14 53.76 31.73
CA LEU A 40 -3.45 52.72 32.71
C LEU A 40 -4.84 52.92 33.35
N ASN A 41 -5.28 54.16 33.58
CA ASN A 41 -6.63 54.42 34.10
C ASN A 41 -7.73 54.11 33.08
N VAL A 42 -7.48 54.33 31.79
CA VAL A 42 -8.40 53.94 30.69
C VAL A 42 -8.41 52.44 30.47
N LEU A 43 -7.31 51.74 30.77
CA LEU A 43 -7.18 50.29 30.60
C LEU A 43 -7.79 49.49 31.76
N LYS A 44 -7.86 50.06 32.97
CA LYS A 44 -8.54 49.47 34.14
C LYS A 44 -10.00 49.05 33.89
N PRO A 45 -10.89 49.87 33.31
CA PRO A 45 -12.26 49.45 33.04
C PRO A 45 -12.33 48.35 31.98
N LEU A 46 -11.44 48.33 30.98
CA LEU A 46 -11.39 47.26 29.98
C LEU A 46 -10.98 45.91 30.60
N PHE A 47 -9.95 45.90 31.44
CA PHE A 47 -9.58 44.68 32.18
C PHE A 47 -10.65 44.25 33.17
N SER A 48 -11.31 45.19 33.84
CA SER A 48 -12.42 44.89 34.75
C SER A 48 -13.62 44.28 34.02
N ILE A 49 -13.98 44.80 32.85
CA ILE A 49 -15.07 44.25 32.02
C ILE A 49 -14.68 42.88 31.46
N ALA A 50 -13.46 42.72 30.95
CA ALA A 50 -12.98 41.43 30.44
C ALA A 50 -12.99 40.36 31.52
N LEU A 51 -12.50 40.69 32.72
CA LEU A 51 -12.50 39.79 33.87
C LEU A 51 -13.93 39.48 34.32
N ALA A 52 -14.83 40.47 34.36
CA ALA A 52 -16.25 40.23 34.65
C ALA A 52 -16.91 39.30 33.63
N VAL A 53 -16.65 39.46 32.33
CA VAL A 53 -17.16 38.56 31.28
C VAL A 53 -16.65 37.14 31.48
N VAL A 54 -15.34 36.97 31.78
CA VAL A 54 -14.75 35.64 32.05
C VAL A 54 -15.38 34.99 33.28
N PHE A 55 -15.59 35.73 34.37
CA PHE A 55 -16.25 35.18 35.56
C PHE A 55 -17.72 34.83 35.29
N VAL A 56 -18.44 35.64 34.51
CA VAL A 56 -19.83 35.35 34.14
C VAL A 56 -19.93 34.12 33.24
N THR A 57 -19.05 33.99 32.23
CA THR A 57 -19.06 32.81 31.35
C THR A 57 -18.62 31.55 32.10
N ALA A 58 -17.61 31.64 32.98
CA ALA A 58 -17.20 30.53 33.84
C ALA A 58 -18.33 30.11 34.79
N PHE A 59 -19.02 31.07 35.41
CA PHE A 59 -20.15 30.80 36.29
C PHE A 59 -21.34 30.18 35.55
N LEU A 60 -21.68 30.68 34.35
CA LEU A 60 -22.74 30.08 33.52
C LEU A 60 -22.38 28.66 33.05
N SER A 61 -21.11 28.40 32.76
CA SER A 61 -20.62 27.07 32.36
C SER A 61 -20.65 26.10 33.54
N PHE A 62 -20.23 26.56 34.72
CA PHE A 62 -20.30 25.78 35.96
C PHE A 62 -21.76 25.52 36.37
N ALA A 63 -22.63 26.53 36.33
CA ALA A 63 -24.05 26.37 36.61
C ALA A 63 -24.71 25.39 35.64
N ARG A 64 -24.40 25.47 34.32
CA ARG A 64 -24.86 24.47 33.35
C ARG A 64 -24.38 23.07 33.72
N TYR A 65 -23.10 22.90 34.02
CA TYR A 65 -22.52 21.62 34.39
C TYR A 65 -23.18 21.02 35.63
N TRP A 66 -23.42 21.82 36.66
CA TRP A 66 -24.12 21.38 37.88
C TRP A 66 -25.58 21.04 37.65
N VAL A 67 -26.29 21.85 36.85
CA VAL A 67 -27.70 21.58 36.51
C VAL A 67 -27.81 20.32 35.66
N THR A 68 -26.97 20.13 34.65
CA THR A 68 -27.04 18.95 33.78
C THR A 68 -26.67 17.68 34.55
N THR A 69 -25.64 17.71 35.42
CA THR A 69 -25.25 16.54 36.23
C THR A 69 -26.24 16.21 37.34
N SER A 70 -26.80 17.22 38.03
CA SER A 70 -27.76 16.98 39.13
C SER A 70 -29.14 16.56 38.63
N VAL A 71 -29.60 17.13 37.51
CA VAL A 71 -30.90 16.80 36.91
C VAL A 71 -30.84 15.43 36.22
N SER A 72 -29.74 15.10 35.53
CA SER A 72 -29.57 13.78 34.90
C SER A 72 -29.44 12.65 35.92
N THR A 73 -28.76 12.86 37.05
CA THR A 73 -28.60 11.81 38.09
C THR A 73 -29.82 11.59 38.97
N ALA A 74 -30.72 12.58 39.11
CA ALA A 74 -31.95 12.44 39.88
C ALA A 74 -33.15 11.91 39.06
N LEU A 75 -33.16 12.11 37.73
CA LEU A 75 -34.27 11.72 36.84
C LEU A 75 -34.00 10.45 36.01
N THR A 76 -32.81 9.85 36.13
CA THR A 76 -32.47 8.52 35.60
C THR A 76 -33.51 7.43 35.88
N PRO A 77 -34.16 7.32 37.06
CA PRO A 77 -35.17 6.27 37.26
C PRO A 77 -36.47 6.50 36.47
N VAL A 78 -36.74 7.71 35.98
CA VAL A 78 -37.92 8.02 35.14
C VAL A 78 -37.70 7.58 33.70
N CYS A 79 -36.45 7.60 33.22
CA CYS A 79 -36.07 7.12 31.89
C CYS A 79 -36.12 5.57 31.76
N ALA A 80 -36.26 4.84 32.86
CA ALA A 80 -36.36 3.37 32.90
C ALA A 80 -37.82 2.84 32.76
N ILE A 81 -38.81 3.73 32.69
CA ILE A 81 -40.22 3.36 32.49
C ILE A 81 -40.43 2.99 31.02
N PRO A 82 -40.93 1.78 30.70
CA PRO A 82 -41.21 1.41 29.32
C PRO A 82 -42.31 2.32 28.74
N GLY A 83 -41.97 3.07 27.67
CA GLY A 83 -42.91 3.94 26.93
C GLY A 83 -42.51 5.42 26.86
N VAL A 84 -41.61 5.91 27.72
CA VAL A 84 -41.20 7.33 27.72
C VAL A 84 -40.26 7.70 26.56
N SER A 85 -39.73 6.70 25.84
CA SER A 85 -38.89 6.90 24.64
C SER A 85 -39.63 7.53 23.46
N PHE A 86 -40.97 7.52 23.45
CA PHE A 86 -41.76 8.19 22.41
C PHE A 86 -41.88 9.72 22.62
N LEU A 87 -41.61 10.21 23.83
CA LEU A 87 -41.77 11.62 24.19
C LEU A 87 -40.49 12.46 23.94
N ASN A 88 -39.39 11.83 23.51
CA ASN A 88 -38.10 12.44 23.14
C ASN A 88 -37.69 13.64 24.03
N LEU A 89 -37.66 13.42 25.34
CA LEU A 89 -37.32 14.44 26.32
C LEU A 89 -35.80 14.75 26.29
N PRO A 90 -35.38 16.03 26.33
CA PRO A 90 -33.97 16.44 26.21
C PRO A 90 -33.08 16.06 27.41
N PHE A 91 -33.66 15.45 28.45
CA PHE A 91 -32.98 15.06 29.69
C PHE A 91 -32.73 13.55 29.79
N CYS A 92 -33.30 12.75 28.89
CA CYS A 92 -32.98 11.33 28.74
C CYS A 92 -32.12 11.17 27.48
N ASN A 93 -30.93 10.61 27.62
CA ASN A 93 -30.13 10.20 26.47
C ASN A 93 -30.76 8.93 25.88
N TYR A 94 -31.61 9.09 24.87
CA TYR A 94 -32.11 7.96 24.09
C TYR A 94 -31.06 7.63 23.04
N PRO A 95 -30.41 6.45 23.09
CA PRO A 95 -29.64 6.00 21.94
C PRO A 95 -30.61 5.89 20.76
N PRO A 96 -30.32 6.49 19.59
CA PRO A 96 -31.10 6.20 18.40
C PRO A 96 -30.99 4.70 18.13
N ARG A 97 -32.13 4.08 17.86
CA ARG A 97 -32.22 2.66 17.50
C ARG A 97 -31.63 2.49 16.09
N ALA A 98 -30.30 2.54 16.01
CA ALA A 98 -29.57 2.01 14.87
C ALA A 98 -29.60 0.49 15.01
N ASP A 99 -30.07 -0.21 13.98
CA ASP A 99 -29.84 -1.64 13.86
C ASP A 99 -28.31 -1.86 13.83
N PRO A 100 -27.68 -2.37 14.89
CA PRO A 100 -26.21 -2.40 15.00
C PRO A 100 -25.59 -3.57 14.23
N ALA A 101 -26.40 -4.33 13.49
CA ALA A 101 -26.03 -5.64 12.98
C ALA A 101 -25.77 -5.69 11.48
N SER A 102 -25.91 -4.59 10.72
CA SER A 102 -25.77 -4.63 9.26
C SER A 102 -24.66 -3.76 8.69
N SER A 103 -24.25 -2.66 9.34
CA SER A 103 -23.17 -1.81 8.80
C SER A 103 -21.78 -2.33 9.18
N ALA A 104 -21.57 -2.65 10.45
CA ALA A 104 -20.28 -3.18 10.92
C ALA A 104 -20.02 -4.59 10.37
N SER A 105 -21.02 -5.48 10.34
CA SER A 105 -20.86 -6.86 9.87
C SER A 105 -20.51 -6.96 8.37
N VAL A 106 -20.98 -6.02 7.56
CA VAL A 106 -20.71 -5.98 6.12
C VAL A 106 -19.28 -5.50 5.85
N GLU A 107 -18.77 -4.55 6.65
CA GLU A 107 -17.38 -4.07 6.59
C GLU A 107 -16.36 -5.20 6.84
N PHE A 108 -16.66 -6.13 7.77
CA PHE A 108 -15.76 -7.24 8.09
C PHE A 108 -15.69 -8.30 7.00
N ASP A 109 -16.80 -8.57 6.30
CA ASP A 109 -16.86 -9.62 5.28
C ASP A 109 -16.09 -9.21 4.01
N GLU A 110 -16.13 -7.93 3.64
CA GLU A 110 -15.37 -7.40 2.49
C GLU A 110 -13.85 -7.40 2.75
N LEU A 111 -13.41 -6.97 3.94
CA LEU A 111 -11.99 -6.93 4.28
C LEU A 111 -11.35 -8.33 4.36
N VAL A 112 -12.06 -9.28 4.97
CA VAL A 112 -11.59 -10.67 5.06
C VAL A 112 -11.51 -11.30 3.67
N LYS A 113 -12.43 -11.00 2.76
CA LYS A 113 -12.38 -11.45 1.36
C LYS A 113 -11.19 -10.89 0.61
N ALA A 114 -10.87 -9.60 0.78
CA ALA A 114 -9.71 -9.00 0.15
C ALA A 114 -8.39 -9.64 0.64
N GLN A 115 -8.29 -9.90 1.96
CA GLN A 115 -7.13 -10.56 2.54
C GLN A 115 -6.98 -12.02 2.07
N GLN A 116 -8.07 -12.79 2.01
CA GLN A 116 -8.07 -14.16 1.48
C GLN A 116 -7.68 -14.20 0.00
N ALA A 117 -8.15 -13.23 -0.80
CA ALA A 117 -7.79 -13.15 -2.20
C ALA A 117 -6.28 -12.96 -2.41
N PHE A 118 -5.62 -12.12 -1.58
CA PHE A 118 -4.17 -11.95 -1.63
C PHE A 118 -3.42 -13.21 -1.21
N GLU A 119 -3.88 -13.89 -0.16
CA GLU A 119 -3.31 -15.16 0.28
C GLU A 119 -3.31 -16.19 -0.85
N GLU A 120 -4.43 -16.30 -1.56
CA GLU A 120 -4.59 -17.21 -2.68
C GLU A 120 -3.70 -16.82 -3.88
N ILE A 121 -3.51 -15.53 -4.15
CA ILE A 121 -2.59 -15.04 -5.19
C ILE A 121 -1.15 -15.48 -4.90
N ILE A 122 -0.69 -15.37 -3.65
CA ILE A 122 0.66 -15.77 -3.25
C ILE A 122 0.83 -17.29 -3.34
N SER A 123 -0.18 -18.04 -2.88
CA SER A 123 -0.19 -19.50 -2.99
C SER A 123 -0.12 -19.94 -4.45
N ASP A 124 -0.92 -19.33 -5.32
CA ASP A 124 -0.89 -19.62 -6.76
C ASP A 124 0.47 -19.24 -7.37
N ALA A 125 1.03 -18.08 -7.05
CA ALA A 125 2.33 -17.65 -7.57
C ALA A 125 3.43 -18.69 -7.29
N SER A 126 3.46 -19.31 -6.10
CA SER A 126 4.42 -20.39 -5.79
C SER A 126 4.22 -21.64 -6.64
N ARG A 127 2.96 -22.01 -6.94
CA ARG A 127 2.62 -23.17 -7.79
C ARG A 127 3.05 -22.95 -9.23
N TYR A 128 2.92 -21.72 -9.73
CA TYR A 128 3.19 -21.37 -11.12
C TYR A 128 4.58 -20.75 -11.36
N ASP A 129 5.46 -20.75 -10.37
CA ASP A 129 6.85 -20.27 -10.50
C ASP A 129 7.65 -20.99 -11.62
N GLY A 130 7.26 -22.22 -11.98
CA GLY A 130 7.91 -22.99 -13.05
C GLY A 130 7.48 -22.62 -14.47
N LEU A 131 6.34 -21.93 -14.58
CA LEU A 131 5.68 -21.66 -15.84
C LEU A 131 6.52 -20.83 -16.82
N PRO A 132 7.27 -19.78 -16.40
CA PRO A 132 8.13 -19.06 -17.33
C PRO A 132 9.20 -19.95 -17.96
N ALA A 133 9.78 -20.87 -17.16
CA ALA A 133 10.78 -21.81 -17.62
C ALA A 133 10.18 -22.85 -18.57
N ASP A 134 8.98 -23.35 -18.28
CA ASP A 134 8.26 -24.27 -19.17
C ASP A 134 7.91 -23.61 -20.52
N MET A 135 7.50 -22.35 -20.50
CA MET A 135 7.28 -21.57 -21.72
C MET A 135 8.58 -21.38 -22.52
N LYS A 136 9.70 -21.12 -21.85
CA LYS A 136 11.01 -21.02 -22.49
C LYS A 136 11.45 -22.34 -23.14
N ARG A 137 11.17 -23.47 -22.49
CA ARG A 137 11.44 -24.80 -23.06
C ARG A 137 10.57 -25.07 -24.28
N GLY A 138 9.29 -24.69 -24.24
CA GLY A 138 8.38 -24.79 -25.39
C GLY A 138 8.85 -23.94 -26.58
N GLU A 139 9.29 -22.70 -26.34
CA GLU A 139 9.90 -21.83 -27.35
C GLU A 139 11.12 -22.50 -28.00
N THR A 140 11.99 -23.11 -27.20
CA THR A 140 13.20 -23.77 -27.68
C THR A 140 12.86 -25.00 -28.54
N ALA A 141 11.90 -25.81 -28.10
CA ALA A 141 11.44 -26.97 -28.85
C ALA A 141 10.84 -26.58 -30.21
N ILE A 142 10.09 -25.48 -30.26
CA ILE A 142 9.53 -24.96 -31.51
C ILE A 142 10.59 -24.34 -32.42
N ARG A 143 11.62 -23.68 -31.86
CA ARG A 143 12.77 -23.18 -32.63
C ARG A 143 13.47 -24.32 -33.39
N ASP A 144 13.62 -25.47 -32.76
CA ASP A 144 14.20 -26.64 -33.42
C ASP A 144 13.27 -27.20 -34.50
N LEU A 145 11.95 -27.29 -34.23
CA LEU A 145 10.96 -27.70 -35.23
C LEU A 145 10.94 -26.77 -36.45
N ARG A 146 11.07 -25.45 -36.23
CA ARG A 146 11.19 -24.46 -37.31
C ARG A 146 12.39 -24.77 -38.21
N SER A 147 13.53 -25.13 -37.63
CA SER A 147 14.72 -25.51 -38.42
C SER A 147 14.42 -26.69 -39.35
N VAL A 148 13.74 -27.72 -38.85
CA VAL A 148 13.32 -28.88 -39.65
C VAL A 148 12.35 -28.47 -40.77
N VAL A 149 11.37 -27.60 -40.47
CA VAL A 149 10.43 -27.09 -41.48
C VAL A 149 11.14 -26.28 -42.57
N ARG A 150 12.13 -25.46 -42.21
CA ARG A 150 12.87 -24.62 -43.17
C ARG A 150 13.60 -25.42 -44.25
N TYR A 151 14.10 -26.61 -43.91
CA TYR A 151 14.78 -27.52 -44.84
C TYR A 151 13.85 -28.61 -45.42
N SER A 152 12.56 -28.57 -45.09
CA SER A 152 11.57 -29.52 -45.60
C SER A 152 11.15 -29.26 -47.05
N ARG A 153 10.41 -30.23 -47.61
CA ARG A 153 9.80 -30.14 -48.95
C ARG A 153 8.33 -29.68 -48.92
N LEU A 154 7.88 -29.05 -47.83
CA LEU A 154 6.50 -28.56 -47.69
C LEU A 154 6.22 -27.41 -48.68
N PRO A 155 5.02 -27.37 -49.30
CA PRO A 155 4.66 -26.31 -50.24
C PRO A 155 4.51 -24.95 -49.56
N SER A 156 3.95 -24.86 -48.34
CA SER A 156 3.79 -23.61 -47.58
C SER A 156 4.94 -23.35 -46.59
N LYS A 157 6.15 -23.91 -46.82
CA LYS A 157 7.27 -23.81 -45.85
C LYS A 157 7.66 -22.38 -45.46
N SER A 158 7.52 -21.39 -46.35
CA SER A 158 7.88 -20.00 -46.07
C SER A 158 6.85 -19.30 -45.18
N GLU A 159 5.57 -19.63 -45.36
CA GLU A 159 4.48 -19.14 -44.51
C GLU A 159 4.59 -19.76 -43.11
N LEU A 160 4.86 -21.07 -43.07
CA LEU A 160 5.04 -21.82 -41.84
C LEU A 160 6.32 -21.37 -41.07
N ASP A 161 7.42 -21.07 -41.77
CA ASP A 161 8.63 -20.50 -41.14
C ASP A 161 8.36 -19.12 -40.51
N MET A 162 7.53 -18.29 -41.14
CA MET A 162 7.14 -16.98 -40.64
C MET A 162 6.26 -17.10 -39.39
N GLU A 163 5.23 -17.95 -39.42
CA GLU A 163 4.37 -18.16 -38.25
C GLU A 163 5.14 -18.75 -37.06
N PHE A 164 6.07 -19.69 -37.32
CA PHE A 164 6.97 -20.17 -36.29
C PHE A 164 7.88 -19.08 -35.74
N HIS A 165 8.39 -18.19 -36.60
CA HIS A 165 9.20 -17.06 -36.14
C HIS A 165 8.43 -16.17 -35.16
N ASN A 166 7.22 -15.79 -35.54
CA ASN A 166 6.35 -14.93 -34.75
C ASN A 166 5.99 -15.61 -33.43
N PHE A 167 5.64 -16.90 -33.47
CA PHE A 167 5.39 -17.67 -32.25
C PHE A 167 6.60 -17.66 -31.31
N ILE A 168 7.81 -17.93 -31.83
CA ILE A 168 9.05 -17.99 -31.01
C ILE A 168 9.33 -16.63 -30.37
N GLU A 169 9.16 -15.54 -31.10
CA GLU A 169 9.36 -14.18 -30.58
C GLU A 169 8.36 -13.89 -29.45
N LYS A 170 7.06 -14.10 -29.71
CA LYS A 170 6.00 -13.87 -28.71
C LYS A 170 6.14 -14.79 -27.50
N ALA A 171 6.58 -16.04 -27.68
CA ALA A 171 6.78 -16.99 -26.58
C ALA A 171 7.96 -16.58 -25.70
N GLY A 172 9.02 -16.03 -26.32
CA GLY A 172 10.13 -15.41 -25.59
C GLY A 172 9.69 -14.21 -24.78
N THR A 173 8.90 -13.30 -25.36
CA THR A 173 8.33 -12.16 -24.62
C THR A 173 7.41 -12.62 -23.49
N ALA A 174 6.51 -13.59 -23.75
CA ALA A 174 5.60 -14.12 -22.74
C ALA A 174 6.35 -14.78 -21.57
N SER A 175 7.41 -15.54 -21.84
CA SER A 175 8.25 -16.13 -20.78
C SER A 175 8.91 -15.06 -19.91
N TRP A 176 9.44 -13.99 -20.53
CA TRP A 176 10.03 -12.88 -19.80
C TRP A 176 9.00 -12.09 -18.98
N ASP A 177 7.85 -11.77 -19.58
CA ASP A 177 6.76 -11.05 -18.91
C ASP A 177 6.13 -11.86 -17.78
N LEU A 178 6.00 -13.20 -17.92
CA LEU A 178 5.56 -14.09 -16.84
C LEU A 178 6.53 -14.04 -15.66
N THR A 179 7.85 -14.08 -15.93
CA THR A 179 8.88 -13.98 -14.89
C THR A 179 8.76 -12.64 -14.16
N ARG A 180 8.62 -11.56 -14.93
CA ARG A 180 8.48 -10.21 -14.40
C ARG A 180 7.21 -10.04 -13.59
N PHE A 181 6.10 -10.61 -14.05
CA PHE A 181 4.80 -10.59 -13.38
C PHE A 181 4.87 -11.30 -12.02
N ASN A 182 5.43 -12.52 -11.97
CA ASN A 182 5.63 -13.26 -10.71
C ASN A 182 6.50 -12.49 -9.72
N SER A 183 7.61 -11.91 -10.19
CA SER A 183 8.48 -11.08 -9.35
C SER A 183 7.78 -9.82 -8.83
N ARG A 184 6.97 -9.17 -9.68
CA ARG A 184 6.22 -7.98 -9.28
C ARG A 184 5.09 -8.27 -8.31
N ILE A 185 4.43 -9.43 -8.38
CA ILE A 185 3.48 -9.86 -7.34
C ILE A 185 4.19 -9.92 -5.99
N GLY A 186 5.35 -10.59 -5.92
CA GLY A 186 6.13 -10.67 -4.68
C GLY A 186 6.55 -9.30 -4.15
N SER A 187 7.07 -8.43 -5.04
CA SER A 187 7.48 -7.07 -4.65
C SER A 187 6.31 -6.19 -4.20
N ALA A 188 5.14 -6.28 -4.87
CA ALA A 188 3.95 -5.54 -4.49
C ALA A 188 3.44 -5.98 -3.11
N VAL A 189 3.46 -7.29 -2.83
CA VAL A 189 3.14 -7.82 -1.50
C VAL A 189 4.10 -7.28 -0.45
N ASP A 190 5.42 -7.29 -0.69
CA ASP A 190 6.40 -6.72 0.26
C ASP A 190 6.16 -5.22 0.53
N ARG A 191 5.80 -4.45 -0.52
CA ARG A 191 5.44 -3.03 -0.38
C ARG A 191 4.14 -2.85 0.42
N MET A 192 3.13 -3.67 0.19
CA MET A 192 1.87 -3.62 0.95
C MET A 192 2.10 -4.01 2.41
N LEU A 193 2.85 -5.09 2.68
CA LEU A 193 3.22 -5.54 4.03
C LEU A 193 3.97 -4.45 4.80
N SER A 194 4.98 -3.83 4.18
CA SER A 194 5.76 -2.76 4.81
C SER A 194 4.91 -1.51 5.06
N THR A 195 4.03 -1.15 4.13
CA THR A 195 3.11 -0.02 4.30
C THR A 195 2.10 -0.28 5.41
N ASN A 196 1.55 -1.51 5.50
CA ASN A 196 0.69 -1.93 6.61
C ASN A 196 1.44 -1.83 7.95
N LYS A 197 2.63 -2.44 8.07
CA LYS A 197 3.46 -2.40 9.30
C LYS A 197 3.79 -0.98 9.74
N TRP A 198 4.09 -0.10 8.79
CA TRP A 198 4.36 1.30 9.09
C TRP A 198 3.10 2.05 9.55
N THR A 199 1.96 1.79 8.90
CA THR A 199 0.67 2.40 9.28
C THR A 199 0.29 2.01 10.71
N LEU A 200 0.45 0.74 11.07
CA LEU A 200 0.23 0.24 12.44
C LEU A 200 1.10 0.98 13.46
N ARG A 201 2.40 1.12 13.18
CA ARG A 201 3.32 1.89 14.04
C ARG A 201 2.89 3.33 14.23
N VAL A 202 2.47 4.01 13.16
CA VAL A 202 1.99 5.40 13.25
C VAL A 202 0.72 5.50 14.09
N ILE A 203 -0.17 4.51 14.01
CA ILE A 203 -1.38 4.48 14.81
C ILE A 203 -1.05 4.25 16.29
N ASP A 204 -0.16 3.30 16.60
CA ASP A 204 0.28 3.04 17.96
C ASP A 204 0.96 4.30 18.55
N ASP A 205 1.81 4.98 17.78
CA ASP A 205 2.42 6.26 18.18
C ASP A 205 1.37 7.35 18.48
N ILE A 206 0.26 7.39 17.72
CA ILE A 206 -0.84 8.34 17.95
C ILE A 206 -1.57 8.00 19.26
N LYS A 207 -1.84 6.71 19.52
CA LYS A 207 -2.49 6.25 20.75
C LYS A 207 -1.62 6.52 21.98
N ASP A 208 -0.33 6.18 21.91
CA ASP A 208 0.63 6.42 22.99
C ASP A 208 0.78 7.91 23.30
N ALA A 209 0.74 8.77 22.25
CA ALA A 209 0.77 10.22 22.42
C ALA A 209 -0.51 10.78 23.07
N GLU A 210 -1.65 10.10 22.95
CA GLU A 210 -2.88 10.46 23.65
C GLU A 210 -2.85 10.01 25.11
N ASP A 211 -2.48 8.76 25.36
CA ASP A 211 -2.42 8.18 26.71
C ASP A 211 -1.34 8.82 27.57
N GLY A 212 -0.24 9.28 26.96
CA GLY A 212 0.82 10.03 27.63
C GLY A 212 0.49 11.48 27.98
N ARG A 213 -0.60 12.06 27.45
CA ARG A 213 -1.04 13.42 27.82
C ARG A 213 -1.78 13.37 29.16
N GLY A 214 -1.11 13.84 30.21
CA GLY A 214 -1.73 14.03 31.53
C GLY A 214 -3.00 14.89 31.45
N SER A 215 -3.94 14.65 32.38
CA SER A 215 -5.26 15.32 32.41
C SER A 215 -5.18 16.85 32.40
N VAL A 216 -4.11 17.41 32.97
CA VAL A 216 -3.81 18.85 32.98
C VAL A 216 -3.36 19.40 31.62
N ASP A 217 -2.60 18.61 30.85
CA ASP A 217 -2.09 19.04 29.54
C ASP A 217 -3.23 19.02 28.50
N ARG A 218 -4.10 18.00 28.55
CA ARG A 218 -5.35 17.97 27.75
C ARG A 218 -6.22 19.21 28.01
N PHE A 219 -6.44 19.55 29.28
CA PHE A 219 -7.25 20.72 29.64
C PHE A 219 -6.63 22.04 29.17
N LEU A 220 -5.32 22.22 29.30
CA LEU A 220 -4.63 23.45 28.88
C LEU A 220 -4.68 23.64 27.37
N TRP A 221 -4.44 22.58 26.60
CA TRP A 221 -4.41 22.64 25.13
C TRP A 221 -5.81 22.72 24.52
N ASP A 222 -6.75 21.87 24.96
CA ASP A 222 -8.10 21.83 24.37
C ASP A 222 -8.94 23.05 24.79
N GLN A 223 -8.81 23.52 26.04
CA GLN A 223 -9.70 24.55 26.57
C GLN A 223 -9.15 25.97 26.46
N LEU A 224 -7.83 26.15 26.55
CA LEU A 224 -7.22 27.49 26.70
C LEU A 224 -6.49 27.98 25.44
N LEU A 225 -5.92 27.08 24.65
CA LEU A 225 -5.02 27.43 23.54
C LEU A 225 -5.58 27.11 22.14
N TRP A 226 -6.87 26.77 22.02
CA TRP A 226 -7.54 26.43 20.76
C TRP A 226 -7.44 27.50 19.66
N VAL A 227 -7.25 28.78 20.03
CA VAL A 227 -7.09 29.92 19.09
C VAL A 227 -5.65 30.04 18.56
N LEU A 228 -4.66 29.60 19.34
CA LEU A 228 -3.23 29.82 19.05
C LEU A 228 -2.60 28.68 18.26
N SER A 229 -3.26 27.53 18.19
CA SER A 229 -2.81 26.39 17.39
C SER A 229 -4.04 25.65 16.83
N PRO A 230 -4.20 25.53 15.49
CA PRO A 230 -5.21 24.66 14.93
C PRO A 230 -4.76 23.21 15.18
N HIS A 231 -5.11 22.66 16.33
CA HIS A 231 -4.87 21.25 16.60
C HIS A 231 -5.80 20.44 15.71
N ARG A 232 -5.25 19.81 14.66
CA ARG A 232 -6.00 18.77 13.95
C ARG A 232 -6.35 17.70 14.96
N SER A 233 -7.61 17.30 14.97
CA SER A 233 -8.02 16.18 15.80
C SER A 233 -7.14 14.97 15.47
N PRO A 234 -6.68 14.21 16.47
CA PRO A 234 -5.89 13.00 16.22
C PRO A 234 -6.62 12.03 15.27
N ARG A 235 -7.96 12.04 15.31
CA ARG A 235 -8.85 11.38 14.35
C ARG A 235 -8.59 11.79 12.90
N GLU A 236 -8.54 13.08 12.59
CA GLU A 236 -8.25 13.56 11.23
C GLU A 236 -6.89 13.09 10.73
N ARG A 237 -5.88 13.07 11.61
CA ARG A 237 -4.53 12.56 11.26
C ARG A 237 -4.59 11.07 10.94
N LEU A 238 -5.29 10.28 11.75
CA LEU A 238 -5.44 8.84 11.55
C LEU A 238 -6.20 8.53 10.25
N VAL A 239 -7.32 9.21 10.00
CA VAL A 239 -8.11 9.06 8.76
C VAL A 239 -7.28 9.45 7.54
N SER A 240 -6.59 10.60 7.58
CA SER A 240 -5.74 11.03 6.46
C SER A 240 -4.61 10.04 6.18
N GLN A 241 -4.06 9.43 7.23
CA GLN A 241 -3.00 8.44 7.10
C GLN A 241 -3.51 7.13 6.50
N TYR A 242 -4.69 6.69 6.91
CA TYR A 242 -5.38 5.52 6.36
C TYR A 242 -5.75 5.74 4.89
N LEU A 243 -6.34 6.89 4.52
CA LEU A 243 -6.65 7.20 3.13
C LEU A 243 -5.40 7.22 2.23
N SER A 244 -4.31 7.81 2.73
CA SER A 244 -3.01 7.78 2.02
C SER A 244 -2.44 6.37 1.88
N HIS A 245 -2.68 5.50 2.87
CA HIS A 245 -2.28 4.10 2.82
C HIS A 245 -3.07 3.34 1.74
N THR A 246 -4.40 3.42 1.78
CA THR A 246 -5.30 2.74 0.83
C THR A 246 -4.99 3.14 -0.61
N GLN A 247 -4.74 4.43 -0.87
CA GLN A 247 -4.37 4.91 -2.20
C GLN A 247 -3.07 4.27 -2.73
N LYS A 248 -2.04 4.12 -1.88
CA LYS A 248 -0.78 3.48 -2.30
C LYS A 248 -0.98 1.99 -2.64
N VAL A 249 -1.84 1.31 -1.89
CA VAL A 249 -2.16 -0.10 -2.14
C VAL A 249 -2.95 -0.24 -3.45
N GLU A 250 -3.92 0.65 -3.68
CA GLU A 250 -4.72 0.73 -4.91
C GLU A 250 -3.85 0.96 -6.15
N ASP A 251 -2.86 1.87 -6.07
CA ASP A 251 -1.90 2.15 -7.15
C ASP A 251 -1.07 0.90 -7.51
N GLU A 252 -0.60 0.16 -6.51
CA GLU A 252 0.16 -1.09 -6.72
C GLU A 252 -0.71 -2.19 -7.36
N ILE A 253 -1.96 -2.34 -6.92
CA ILE A 253 -2.92 -3.30 -7.51
C ILE A 253 -3.22 -2.93 -8.96
N THR A 254 -3.49 -1.66 -9.24
CA THR A 254 -3.78 -1.16 -10.59
C THR A 254 -2.59 -1.39 -11.52
N SER A 255 -1.37 -1.19 -11.02
CA SER A 255 -0.14 -1.51 -11.77
C SER A 255 -0.04 -3.00 -12.13
N LEU A 256 -0.40 -3.89 -11.20
CA LEU A 256 -0.41 -5.34 -11.45
C LEU A 256 -1.50 -5.76 -12.45
N ILE A 257 -2.70 -5.18 -12.36
CA ILE A 257 -3.79 -5.44 -13.31
C ILE A 257 -3.37 -5.07 -14.74
N ASN A 258 -2.80 -3.88 -14.92
CA ASN A 258 -2.34 -3.43 -16.25
C ASN A 258 -1.27 -4.36 -16.85
N GLN A 259 -0.39 -4.93 -16.02
CA GLN A 259 0.59 -5.90 -16.47
C GLN A 259 -0.03 -7.25 -16.82
N ALA A 260 -1.02 -7.70 -16.03
CA ALA A 260 -1.76 -8.92 -16.32
C ALA A 260 -2.52 -8.82 -17.65
N ASP A 261 -3.18 -7.69 -17.91
CA ASP A 261 -3.89 -7.43 -19.18
C ASP A 261 -2.91 -7.44 -20.37
N ALA A 262 -1.75 -6.79 -20.25
CA ALA A 262 -0.72 -6.82 -21.30
C ALA A 262 -0.20 -8.24 -21.58
N LEU A 263 0.05 -9.01 -20.52
CA LEU A 263 0.52 -10.39 -20.62
C LEU A 263 -0.55 -11.32 -21.24
N LEU A 264 -1.82 -11.16 -20.87
CA LEU A 264 -2.92 -11.91 -21.49
C LEU A 264 -3.02 -11.62 -22.99
N GLY A 265 -2.83 -10.37 -23.42
CA GLY A 265 -2.79 -10.02 -24.83
C GLY A 265 -1.68 -10.73 -25.61
N ILE A 266 -0.50 -10.91 -25.00
CA ILE A 266 0.60 -11.66 -25.62
C ILE A 266 0.27 -13.16 -25.68
N LEU A 267 -0.30 -13.73 -24.60
CA LEU A 267 -0.71 -15.13 -24.55
C LEU A 267 -1.85 -15.46 -25.52
N ASP A 268 -2.71 -14.50 -25.83
CA ASP A 268 -3.75 -14.61 -26.85
C ASP A 268 -3.17 -14.55 -28.27
N SER A 269 -2.25 -13.61 -28.53
CA SER A 269 -1.49 -13.57 -29.79
C SER A 269 -0.75 -14.89 -30.06
N LEU A 270 -0.23 -15.55 -29.03
CA LEU A 270 0.37 -16.88 -29.16
C LEU A 270 -0.63 -17.94 -29.62
N GLU A 271 -1.87 -17.94 -29.11
CA GLU A 271 -2.91 -18.87 -29.61
C GLU A 271 -3.26 -18.58 -31.07
N GLY A 272 -3.29 -17.30 -31.47
CA GLY A 272 -3.48 -16.91 -32.87
C GLY A 272 -2.43 -17.55 -33.79
N HIS A 273 -1.13 -17.43 -33.43
CA HIS A 273 -0.05 -18.06 -34.18
C HIS A 273 -0.13 -19.60 -34.17
N LEU A 274 -0.49 -20.22 -33.04
CA LEU A 274 -0.72 -21.66 -32.98
C LEU A 274 -1.85 -22.10 -33.93
N GLY A 275 -2.93 -21.32 -33.98
CA GLY A 275 -4.05 -21.54 -34.89
C GLY A 275 -3.64 -21.44 -36.36
N ALA A 276 -2.89 -20.40 -36.72
CA ALA A 276 -2.37 -20.22 -38.08
C ALA A 276 -1.44 -21.37 -38.49
N ILE A 277 -0.50 -21.77 -37.62
CA ILE A 277 0.38 -22.92 -37.89
C ILE A 277 -0.45 -24.19 -38.12
N HIS A 278 -1.52 -24.40 -37.33
CA HIS A 278 -2.40 -25.56 -37.50
C HIS A 278 -3.12 -25.55 -38.85
N GLU A 279 -3.72 -24.43 -39.23
CA GLU A 279 -4.43 -24.28 -40.51
C GLU A 279 -3.51 -24.50 -41.71
N ILE A 280 -2.32 -23.89 -41.71
CA ILE A 280 -1.31 -24.06 -42.78
C ILE A 280 -0.86 -25.52 -42.86
N SER A 281 -0.63 -26.16 -41.71
CA SER A 281 -0.15 -27.56 -41.67
C SER A 281 -1.19 -28.55 -42.18
N VAL A 282 -2.48 -28.31 -41.92
CA VAL A 282 -3.58 -29.14 -42.45
C VAL A 282 -3.75 -28.94 -43.96
N ARG A 283 -3.59 -27.70 -44.45
CA ARG A 283 -3.68 -27.37 -45.88
C ARG A 283 -2.58 -28.04 -46.73
N ASP A 284 -1.38 -28.21 -46.17
CA ASP A 284 -0.22 -28.80 -46.85
C ASP A 284 -0.28 -30.34 -46.98
N ASP A 285 -1.43 -30.97 -46.68
CA ASP A 285 -1.67 -32.42 -46.74
C ASP A 285 -0.61 -33.25 -45.98
N VAL A 286 -0.01 -32.64 -44.95
CA VAL A 286 0.47 -33.43 -43.82
C VAL A 286 -0.80 -33.97 -43.21
N SER A 287 -1.11 -35.26 -43.42
CA SER A 287 -2.32 -35.92 -42.90
C SER A 287 -2.39 -35.86 -41.36
N LEU A 288 -2.75 -34.70 -40.82
CA LEU A 288 -2.81 -34.38 -39.40
C LEU A 288 -4.26 -34.60 -38.97
N GLN A 289 -4.65 -35.87 -38.80
CA GLN A 289 -5.93 -36.22 -38.15
C GLN A 289 -5.89 -36.02 -36.62
N GLY A 290 -4.79 -35.51 -36.08
CA GLY A 290 -4.55 -35.30 -34.65
C GLY A 290 -5.16 -34.02 -34.07
N LYS A 291 -5.37 -34.00 -32.75
CA LYS A 291 -5.81 -32.82 -32.00
C LYS A 291 -4.76 -31.70 -32.09
N ARG A 292 -5.18 -30.44 -31.91
CA ARG A 292 -4.31 -29.25 -31.90
C ARG A 292 -3.12 -29.37 -30.92
N GLU A 293 -3.27 -30.20 -29.88
CA GLU A 293 -2.24 -30.50 -28.87
C GLU A 293 -1.09 -31.40 -29.38
N GLU A 294 -1.31 -32.20 -30.42
CA GLU A 294 -0.32 -33.15 -30.96
C GLU A 294 0.31 -32.68 -32.27
N LEU A 295 -0.15 -31.54 -32.81
CA LEU A 295 0.30 -31.00 -34.09
C LEU A 295 1.83 -30.95 -34.24
N PHE A 296 2.53 -30.41 -33.24
CA PHE A 296 3.99 -30.23 -33.34
C PHE A 296 4.75 -31.56 -33.34
N LEU A 297 4.22 -32.59 -32.69
CA LEU A 297 4.77 -33.94 -32.76
C LEU A 297 4.60 -34.53 -34.13
N ASP A 298 3.41 -34.39 -34.69
CA ASP A 298 3.08 -34.99 -35.96
C ASP A 298 3.90 -34.33 -37.07
N LEU A 299 4.07 -33.00 -37.03
CA LEU A 299 5.01 -32.28 -37.88
C LEU A 299 6.44 -32.79 -37.71
N TRP A 300 6.91 -32.93 -36.47
CA TRP A 300 8.28 -33.40 -36.19
C TRP A 300 8.54 -34.82 -36.70
N THR A 301 7.58 -35.73 -36.52
CA THR A 301 7.69 -37.14 -36.94
C THR A 301 7.57 -37.29 -38.46
N LYS A 302 6.66 -36.55 -39.11
CA LYS A 302 6.48 -36.57 -40.58
C LYS A 302 7.68 -35.98 -41.32
N LEU A 303 8.31 -34.95 -40.76
CA LEU A 303 9.43 -34.25 -41.39
C LEU A 303 10.79 -34.85 -41.04
N GLY A 304 10.82 -35.97 -40.30
CA GLY A 304 12.03 -36.74 -40.08
C GLY A 304 13.02 -36.09 -39.11
N GLY A 305 12.53 -35.59 -37.97
CA GLY A 305 13.36 -35.09 -36.88
C GLY A 305 14.50 -36.03 -36.51
N ASN A 306 15.68 -35.46 -36.29
CA ASN A 306 17.00 -36.11 -36.15
C ASN A 306 16.99 -37.47 -35.40
N ARG A 307 17.08 -38.58 -36.15
CA ARG A 307 17.07 -39.97 -35.62
C ARG A 307 18.32 -40.37 -34.84
N SER A 308 19.37 -39.56 -34.85
CA SER A 308 20.68 -39.93 -34.28
C SER A 308 20.71 -39.95 -32.75
N ASN A 309 19.70 -39.41 -32.06
CA ASN A 309 19.73 -39.26 -30.60
C ASN A 309 18.35 -39.48 -29.95
N VAL A 310 17.95 -40.75 -29.81
CA VAL A 310 16.62 -41.17 -29.33
C VAL A 310 16.23 -40.54 -27.99
N LYS A 311 17.16 -40.40 -27.03
CA LYS A 311 16.87 -39.78 -25.73
C LYS A 311 16.54 -38.29 -25.83
N LYS A 312 17.25 -37.53 -26.70
CA LYS A 312 16.94 -36.12 -26.94
C LYS A 312 15.62 -35.96 -27.69
N LEU A 313 15.34 -36.89 -28.61
CA LEU A 313 14.09 -36.97 -29.34
C LEU A 313 12.89 -37.14 -28.39
N ASP A 314 12.98 -38.05 -27.42
CA ASP A 314 11.91 -38.29 -26.43
C ASP A 314 11.63 -37.06 -25.57
N GLN A 315 12.68 -36.38 -25.08
CA GLN A 315 12.51 -35.13 -24.32
C GLN A 315 11.85 -34.04 -25.16
N GLN A 316 12.26 -33.89 -26.41
CA GLN A 316 11.74 -32.90 -27.33
C GLN A 316 10.29 -33.17 -27.72
N ILE A 317 9.93 -34.43 -27.94
CA ILE A 317 8.55 -34.89 -28.14
C ILE A 317 7.68 -34.49 -26.95
N GLN A 318 8.13 -34.73 -25.72
CA GLN A 318 7.38 -34.34 -24.53
C GLN A 318 7.22 -32.82 -24.41
N LEU A 319 8.23 -32.03 -24.78
CA LEU A 319 8.12 -30.57 -24.78
C LEU A 319 7.10 -30.08 -25.82
N LEU A 320 7.12 -30.64 -27.03
CA LEU A 320 6.20 -30.27 -28.11
C LEU A 320 4.74 -30.61 -27.78
N LYS A 321 4.48 -31.72 -27.07
CA LYS A 321 3.16 -32.07 -26.51
C LYS A 321 2.60 -30.99 -25.60
N ASN A 322 3.48 -30.39 -24.80
CA ASN A 322 3.08 -29.57 -23.67
C ASN A 322 3.06 -28.07 -23.98
N VAL A 323 3.46 -27.62 -25.17
CA VAL A 323 3.47 -26.17 -25.51
C VAL A 323 2.10 -25.54 -25.30
N ASN A 324 1.05 -26.15 -25.84
CA ASN A 324 -0.31 -25.63 -25.69
C ASN A 324 -0.80 -25.72 -24.24
N LEU A 325 -0.40 -26.77 -23.52
CA LEU A 325 -0.69 -26.94 -22.09
C LEU A 325 -0.08 -25.78 -21.29
N TYR A 326 1.21 -25.51 -21.46
CA TYR A 326 1.91 -24.43 -20.77
C TYR A 326 1.25 -23.08 -21.05
N ARG A 327 0.88 -22.79 -22.31
CA ARG A 327 0.16 -21.55 -22.67
C ARG A 327 -1.19 -21.46 -21.95
N ARG A 328 -1.99 -22.52 -21.96
CA ARG A 328 -3.31 -22.56 -21.29
C ARG A 328 -3.18 -22.39 -19.78
N THR A 329 -2.19 -23.05 -19.17
CA THR A 329 -1.87 -22.89 -17.75
C THR A 329 -1.48 -21.44 -17.44
N ALA A 330 -0.70 -20.79 -18.32
CA ALA A 330 -0.36 -19.38 -18.17
C ALA A 330 -1.58 -18.47 -18.24
N VAL A 331 -2.46 -18.65 -19.23
CA VAL A 331 -3.70 -17.89 -19.33
C VAL A 331 -4.57 -18.09 -18.09
N SER A 332 -4.73 -19.33 -17.63
CA SER A 332 -5.51 -19.66 -16.44
C SER A 332 -4.94 -18.99 -15.18
N HIS A 333 -3.63 -19.03 -15.00
CA HIS A 333 -2.98 -18.41 -13.84
C HIS A 333 -3.15 -16.89 -13.87
N VAL A 334 -2.79 -16.24 -14.98
CA VAL A 334 -2.81 -14.77 -15.08
C VAL A 334 -4.25 -14.24 -15.01
N SER A 335 -5.22 -14.91 -15.64
CA SER A 335 -6.63 -14.52 -15.56
C SER A 335 -7.22 -14.71 -14.16
N SER A 336 -6.93 -15.82 -13.48
CA SER A 336 -7.33 -16.04 -12.09
C SER A 336 -6.79 -14.96 -11.16
N THR A 337 -5.48 -14.68 -11.25
CA THR A 337 -4.82 -13.62 -10.48
C THR A 337 -5.43 -12.25 -10.77
N MET A 338 -5.70 -11.94 -12.03
CA MET A 338 -6.33 -10.67 -12.43
C MET A 338 -7.73 -10.49 -11.84
N ILE A 339 -8.56 -11.55 -11.85
CA ILE A 339 -9.90 -11.51 -11.24
C ILE A 339 -9.80 -11.23 -9.74
N LYS A 340 -8.88 -11.90 -9.04
CA LYS A 340 -8.62 -11.69 -7.61
C LYS A 340 -8.16 -10.25 -7.33
N LEU A 341 -7.22 -9.72 -8.12
CA LEU A 341 -6.74 -8.34 -8.00
C LEU A 341 -7.87 -7.32 -8.21
N ARG A 342 -8.75 -7.53 -9.20
CA ARG A 342 -9.92 -6.67 -9.43
C ARG A 342 -10.91 -6.71 -8.27
N ALA A 343 -11.15 -7.89 -7.69
CA ALA A 343 -12.00 -8.03 -6.52
C ALA A 343 -11.47 -7.23 -5.31
N ILE A 344 -10.15 -7.28 -5.10
CA ILE A 344 -9.49 -6.48 -4.06
C ILE A 344 -9.63 -4.97 -4.36
N ALA A 345 -9.39 -4.55 -5.61
CA ALA A 345 -9.49 -3.14 -5.98
C ALA A 345 -10.89 -2.58 -5.70
N VAL A 346 -11.94 -3.33 -6.06
CA VAL A 346 -13.34 -2.95 -5.77
C VAL A 346 -13.58 -2.84 -4.26
N SER A 347 -13.07 -3.80 -3.48
CA SER A 347 -13.21 -3.77 -2.02
C SER A 347 -12.50 -2.56 -1.39
N LEU A 348 -11.33 -2.16 -1.90
CA LEU A 348 -10.60 -1.00 -1.38
C LEU A 348 -11.24 0.32 -1.78
N GLU A 349 -11.80 0.41 -3.00
CA GLU A 349 -12.53 1.60 -3.45
C GLU A 349 -13.75 1.86 -2.59
N ASP A 350 -14.55 0.81 -2.33
CA ASP A 350 -15.74 0.90 -1.48
C ASP A 350 -15.39 1.32 -0.04
N MET A 351 -14.29 0.77 0.51
CA MET A 351 -13.76 1.21 1.81
C MET A 351 -13.34 2.68 1.80
N ARG A 352 -12.70 3.15 0.73
CA ARG A 352 -12.27 4.55 0.58
C ARG A 352 -13.47 5.49 0.48
N GLU A 353 -14.47 5.14 -0.31
CA GLU A 353 -15.70 5.93 -0.48
C GLU A 353 -16.43 6.07 0.86
N ARG A 354 -16.57 4.98 1.61
CA ARG A 354 -17.21 4.98 2.93
C ARG A 354 -16.39 5.70 4.01
N ALA A 355 -15.07 5.53 4.03
CA ALA A 355 -14.17 6.23 4.97
C ALA A 355 -14.04 7.73 4.69
N ALA A 356 -14.33 8.17 3.46
CA ALA A 356 -14.34 9.57 3.07
C ALA A 356 -15.63 10.32 3.46
N VAL A 357 -16.70 9.62 3.85
CA VAL A 357 -17.93 10.24 4.35
C VAL A 357 -17.65 10.82 5.74
N PRO A 358 -17.69 12.17 5.92
CA PRO A 358 -17.55 12.76 7.24
C PRO A 358 -18.70 12.28 8.11
N ASP A 359 -18.36 11.81 9.30
CA ASP A 359 -19.27 11.33 10.33
C ASP A 359 -20.21 12.47 10.78
N LEU A 360 -21.25 12.73 9.99
CA LEU A 360 -22.31 13.66 10.31
C LEU A 360 -23.22 12.97 11.33
N VAL A 361 -22.87 13.15 12.60
CA VAL A 361 -23.65 12.95 13.85
C VAL A 361 -22.75 12.24 14.86
N GLY A 362 -22.57 12.86 16.04
CA GLY A 362 -21.69 12.43 17.14
C GLY A 362 -22.04 11.09 17.76
N VAL A 363 -21.87 10.03 16.99
CA VAL A 363 -21.66 8.67 17.47
C VAL A 363 -20.21 8.59 17.91
N ASP A 364 -19.95 8.00 19.07
CA ASP A 364 -18.60 7.64 19.52
C ASP A 364 -17.94 6.73 18.46
N GLY A 365 -17.27 7.37 17.50
CA GLY A 365 -16.66 6.78 16.30
C GLY A 365 -15.27 6.19 16.55
N ASP A 366 -14.99 5.76 17.78
CA ASP A 366 -13.73 5.12 18.16
C ASP A 366 -13.63 3.66 17.66
N VAL A 367 -14.77 3.07 17.28
CA VAL A 367 -14.90 1.62 17.04
C VAL A 367 -14.77 1.17 15.56
N PRO A 368 -14.97 1.99 14.50
CA PRO A 368 -14.78 1.52 13.12
C PRO A 368 -13.30 1.30 12.74
N ILE A 369 -12.43 2.30 12.95
CA ILE A 369 -11.06 2.25 12.43
C ILE A 369 -10.16 1.36 13.28
N VAL A 370 -10.30 1.39 14.61
CA VAL A 370 -9.50 0.55 15.53
C VAL A 370 -9.75 -0.94 15.30
N LEU A 371 -10.99 -1.33 15.00
CA LEU A 371 -11.34 -2.72 14.69
C LEU A 371 -10.83 -3.12 13.29
N HIS A 372 -10.78 -2.18 12.35
CA HIS A 372 -10.17 -2.37 11.03
C HIS A 372 -8.65 -2.62 11.13
N ILE A 373 -7.97 -1.91 12.04
CA ILE A 373 -6.53 -2.04 12.32
C ILE A 373 -6.19 -3.43 12.86
N GLU A 374 -6.99 -3.96 13.79
CA GLU A 374 -6.76 -5.30 14.35
C GLU A 374 -6.96 -6.40 13.29
N ASN A 375 -7.91 -6.23 12.38
CA ASN A 375 -8.12 -7.17 11.27
C ASN A 375 -7.00 -7.07 10.22
N ILE A 376 -6.49 -5.87 9.94
CA ILE A 376 -5.30 -5.69 9.12
C ILE A 376 -4.10 -6.40 9.77
N GLN A 377 -3.92 -6.31 11.08
CA GLN A 377 -2.87 -7.02 11.81
C GLN A 377 -2.98 -8.54 11.65
N ARG A 378 -4.16 -9.12 11.88
CA ARG A 378 -4.36 -10.58 11.73
C ARG A 378 -4.18 -11.05 10.30
N GLY A 379 -4.63 -10.27 9.31
CA GLY A 379 -4.40 -10.57 7.90
C GLY A 379 -2.93 -10.46 7.51
N LEU A 380 -2.22 -9.47 8.07
CA LEU A 380 -0.80 -9.26 7.87
C LEU A 380 0.03 -10.46 8.35
N ASP A 381 -0.25 -10.98 9.55
CA ASP A 381 0.47 -12.13 10.11
C ASP A 381 0.32 -13.38 9.23
N ARG A 382 -0.87 -13.59 8.67
CA ARG A 382 -1.15 -14.68 7.72
C ARG A 382 -0.43 -14.50 6.39
N LEU A 383 -0.51 -13.30 5.81
CA LEU A 383 0.20 -12.98 4.56
C LEU A 383 1.71 -13.09 4.75
N GLU A 384 2.25 -12.68 5.90
CA GLU A 384 3.68 -12.80 6.22
C GLU A 384 4.12 -14.27 6.29
N ALA A 385 3.31 -15.13 6.91
CA ALA A 385 3.56 -16.57 6.95
C ALA A 385 3.58 -17.18 5.53
N GLN A 386 2.59 -16.87 4.70
CA GLN A 386 2.51 -17.34 3.32
C GLN A 386 3.64 -16.79 2.45
N ARG A 387 4.02 -15.52 2.64
CA ARG A 387 5.16 -14.92 1.96
C ARG A 387 6.46 -15.62 2.34
N LEU A 388 6.68 -15.95 3.61
CA LEU A 388 7.87 -16.70 4.06
C LEU A 388 7.91 -18.11 3.44
N GLU A 389 6.76 -18.76 3.33
CA GLU A 389 6.64 -20.05 2.63
C GLU A 389 6.99 -19.92 1.15
N HIS A 390 6.45 -18.91 0.46
CA HIS A 390 6.77 -18.62 -0.93
C HIS A 390 8.27 -18.41 -1.13
N GLN A 391 8.93 -17.59 -0.30
CA GLN A 391 10.37 -17.37 -0.40
C GLN A 391 11.20 -18.64 -0.21
N ARG A 392 10.85 -19.45 0.79
CA ARG A 392 11.52 -20.75 1.00
C ARG A 392 11.37 -21.65 -0.23
N SER A 393 10.18 -21.67 -0.85
CA SER A 393 9.93 -22.49 -2.03
C SER A 393 10.77 -22.04 -3.24
N VAL A 394 10.92 -20.73 -3.43
CA VAL A 394 11.74 -20.12 -4.50
C VAL A 394 13.23 -20.38 -4.25
N ASP A 395 13.71 -20.17 -3.03
CA ASP A 395 15.11 -20.38 -2.65
C ASP A 395 15.53 -21.85 -2.79
N GLU A 396 14.69 -22.77 -2.32
CA GLU A 396 14.88 -24.21 -2.46
C GLU A 396 14.97 -24.61 -3.95
N ARG A 397 14.13 -24.02 -4.79
CA ARG A 397 14.18 -24.28 -6.23
C ARG A 397 15.43 -23.73 -6.88
N HIS A 398 15.82 -22.51 -6.54
CA HIS A 398 17.04 -21.89 -7.04
C HIS A 398 18.26 -22.74 -6.67
N ARG A 399 18.31 -23.22 -5.42
CA ARG A 399 19.34 -24.14 -4.94
C ARG A 399 19.39 -25.43 -5.76
N ARG A 400 18.25 -26.08 -6.02
CA ARG A 400 18.20 -27.29 -6.87
C ARG A 400 18.73 -27.06 -8.29
N ILE A 401 18.51 -25.87 -8.86
CA ILE A 401 19.02 -25.52 -10.19
C ILE A 401 20.54 -25.38 -10.16
N LEU A 402 21.09 -24.73 -9.12
CA LEU A 402 22.54 -24.61 -8.93
C LEU A 402 23.18 -25.98 -8.72
N ASP A 403 22.62 -26.80 -7.82
CA ASP A 403 23.11 -28.16 -7.54
C ASP A 403 23.09 -29.04 -8.80
N ALA A 404 22.04 -28.91 -9.63
CA ALA A 404 21.95 -29.63 -10.91
C ALA A 404 22.96 -29.13 -11.96
N ALA A 405 23.28 -27.84 -11.96
CA ALA A 405 24.30 -27.27 -12.84
C ALA A 405 25.71 -27.74 -12.42
N GLU A 406 26.01 -27.75 -11.12
CA GLU A 406 27.28 -28.24 -10.58
C GLU A 406 27.47 -29.75 -10.82
N ALA A 407 26.42 -30.55 -10.63
CA ALA A 407 26.45 -31.98 -10.92
C ALA A 407 26.63 -32.28 -12.43
N GLY A 408 26.15 -31.40 -13.31
CA GLY A 408 26.35 -31.48 -14.75
C GLY A 408 27.79 -31.17 -15.19
N ASP A 409 28.45 -30.25 -14.50
CA ASP A 409 29.83 -29.83 -14.80
C ASP A 409 30.86 -30.86 -14.30
N ALA A 410 30.62 -31.47 -13.12
CA ALA A 410 31.46 -32.54 -12.58
C ALA A 410 31.50 -33.82 -13.46
N GLY A 411 30.50 -34.02 -14.34
CA GLY A 411 30.45 -35.12 -15.31
C GLY A 411 31.20 -34.85 -16.62
N SER A 412 31.67 -33.62 -16.87
CA SER A 412 32.38 -33.21 -18.09
C SER A 412 33.90 -33.03 -17.88
N GLY A 413 34.44 -33.50 -16.75
CA GLY A 413 35.88 -33.54 -16.50
C GLY A 413 36.57 -34.51 -17.47
N VAL A 414 37.21 -33.96 -18.51
CA VAL A 414 38.14 -34.67 -19.38
C VAL A 414 39.22 -35.34 -18.51
N PRO A 415 39.42 -36.66 -18.58
CA PRO A 415 40.47 -37.30 -17.80
C PRO A 415 41.83 -36.85 -18.34
N GLU A 416 42.59 -36.14 -17.52
CA GLU A 416 43.99 -35.83 -17.75
C GLU A 416 44.76 -37.15 -17.85
N ASN A 417 45.25 -37.43 -19.06
CA ASN A 417 45.86 -38.70 -19.43
C ASN A 417 47.03 -39.06 -18.51
N ARG A 418 46.98 -40.29 -17.96
CA ARG A 418 48.12 -40.97 -17.35
C ARG A 418 49.26 -41.02 -18.35
N MET A 419 50.39 -40.40 -17.99
CA MET A 419 51.66 -40.54 -18.70
C MET A 419 52.03 -42.03 -18.78
N ILE A 420 52.46 -42.39 -19.99
CA ILE A 420 52.85 -43.72 -20.43
C ILE A 420 54.22 -44.04 -19.83
N ASP A 421 54.29 -45.13 -19.05
CA ASP A 421 55.53 -45.84 -18.77
C ASP A 421 56.00 -46.48 -20.09
N ALA A 422 57.07 -45.94 -20.68
CA ALA A 422 57.81 -46.57 -21.75
C ALA A 422 59.19 -47.02 -21.23
N GLU A 423 59.17 -48.24 -20.70
CA GLU A 423 60.17 -49.30 -20.91
C GLU A 423 61.47 -48.88 -21.62
N LYS A 424 62.55 -48.78 -20.85
CA LYS A 424 63.92 -48.70 -21.35
C LYS A 424 64.59 -50.07 -21.21
N VAL A 425 64.50 -50.88 -22.25
CA VAL A 425 65.41 -52.00 -22.51
C VAL A 425 66.59 -51.48 -23.32
N ARG A 426 67.65 -51.04 -22.62
CA ARG A 426 69.05 -51.39 -22.87
C ARG A 426 69.96 -50.78 -21.81
#